data_AF-A0A2R6Y4S2-F1
#
_entry.id   AF-A0A2R6Y4S2-F1
#
_cell.length_a   1.000
_cell.length_b   1.000
_cell.length_c   1.000
_cell.angle_alpha   90.00
_cell.angle_beta   90.00
_cell.angle_gamma   90.00
#
_symmetry.space_group_name_H-M   'P 1'
#
loop_
_entity.id
_entity.type
_entity.pdbx_description
1 polymer ?
#
loop_
_entity_poly.entity_id
_entity_poly.type
_entity_poly.pdbx_seq_one_letter_code
_entity_poly.pdbx_strand_id
1 'polypeptide(L)'
;MIGSIGALKHEGIFYDRLPLQYCPICRRHEVHPLVRDDFEQLVEFAKGDLASYIQFDDFVDYDEEALRQYQPLWDDGDPKKLVMQAIDQSLDLLSTAKALGDHAWTLELELRLKHLGRMMKRVSTQR
;
A
#
# COMPACT_ATOMS: atom_id res chain seq x y z
N MET A 1 0.01 -0.93 5.99
CA MET A 1 0.00 -0.42 4.60
C MET A 1 -0.90 -1.35 3.79
N ILE A 2 -1.26 -0.96 2.57
CA ILE A 2 -2.00 -1.80 1.62
C ILE A 2 -1.08 -2.04 0.44
N GLY A 3 -0.92 -3.29 0.02
CA GLY A 3 -0.16 -3.65 -1.18
C GLY A 3 -0.99 -3.47 -2.45
N SER A 4 -0.34 -3.09 -3.54
CA SER A 4 -0.95 -2.95 -4.87
C SER A 4 0.12 -3.02 -5.96
N ILE A 5 -0.26 -3.41 -7.18
CA ILE A 5 0.56 -3.13 -8.38
C ILE A 5 0.04 -1.83 -8.98
N GLY A 6 0.94 -0.90 -9.29
CA GLY A 6 0.57 0.39 -9.85
C GLY A 6 1.73 1.11 -10.51
N ALA A 7 1.60 2.43 -10.61
CA ALA A 7 2.60 3.26 -11.26
C ALA A 7 3.14 4.36 -10.33
N LEU A 8 4.41 4.71 -10.51
CA LEU A 8 5.11 5.74 -9.76
C LEU A 8 5.95 6.60 -10.70
N LYS A 9 5.88 7.92 -10.54
CA LYS A 9 6.80 8.84 -11.20
C LYS A 9 7.97 9.15 -10.28
N HIS A 10 9.19 8.85 -10.73
CA HIS A 10 10.41 9.12 -9.98
C HIS A 10 11.45 9.78 -10.89
N GLU A 11 11.99 10.92 -10.47
CA GLU A 11 13.05 11.68 -11.20
C GLU A 11 12.74 11.94 -12.69
N GLY A 12 11.46 12.15 -13.01
CA GLY A 12 11.01 12.44 -14.37
C GLY A 12 10.65 11.20 -15.19
N ILE A 13 11.00 10.00 -14.72
CA ILE A 13 10.72 8.71 -15.36
C ILE A 13 9.43 8.13 -14.77
N PHE A 14 8.59 7.57 -15.63
CA PHE A 14 7.36 6.89 -15.22
C PHE A 14 7.59 5.38 -15.16
N TYR A 15 7.40 4.79 -13.99
CA TYR A 15 7.50 3.35 -13.77
C TYR A 15 6.10 2.77 -13.64
N ASP A 16 5.72 1.89 -14.56
CA ASP A 16 4.45 1.16 -14.53
C ASP A 16 4.65 -0.27 -14.04
N ARG A 17 3.56 -0.92 -13.63
CA ARG A 17 3.53 -2.31 -13.11
C ARG A 17 4.50 -2.55 -11.95
N LEU A 18 4.69 -1.51 -11.15
CA LEU A 18 5.56 -1.48 -9.98
C LEU A 18 4.80 -1.94 -8.74
N PRO A 19 5.33 -2.89 -7.95
CA PRO A 19 4.82 -3.20 -6.62
C PRO A 19 4.94 -2.01 -5.67
N LEU A 20 3.80 -1.58 -5.16
CA LEU A 20 3.68 -0.44 -4.27
C LEU A 20 3.01 -0.86 -2.96
N GLN A 21 3.26 -0.07 -1.92
CA GLN A 21 2.47 -0.07 -0.71
C GLN A 21 2.00 1.35 -0.42
N TYR A 22 0.75 1.49 0.01
CA TYR A 22 0.20 2.81 0.36
C TYR A 22 -0.58 2.80 1.66
N CYS A 23 -0.69 3.99 2.26
CA CYS A 23 -1.54 4.21 3.42
C CYS A 23 -2.76 5.03 3.01
N PRO A 24 -3.99 4.49 3.11
CA PRO A 24 -5.19 5.23 2.74
C PRO A 24 -5.50 6.41 3.68
N ILE A 25 -4.86 6.46 4.86
CA ILE A 25 -5.10 7.45 5.90
C ILE A 25 -4.19 8.67 5.70
N CYS A 26 -2.87 8.46 5.62
CA CYS A 26 -1.89 9.54 5.43
C CYS A 26 -1.50 9.78 3.97
N ARG A 27 -1.99 8.95 3.04
CA ARG A 27 -1.72 9.01 1.59
C ARG A 27 -0.24 8.88 1.22
N ARG A 28 0.56 8.28 2.11
CA ARG A 28 1.93 7.92 1.77
C ARG A 28 1.92 6.72 0.82
N HIS A 29 2.73 6.79 -0.23
CA HIS A 29 2.99 5.71 -1.17
C HIS A 29 4.49 5.42 -1.12
N GLU A 30 4.86 4.15 -1.12
CA GLU A 30 6.24 3.68 -1.08
C GLU A 30 6.36 2.46 -2.01
N VAL A 31 7.55 2.24 -2.55
CA VAL A 31 7.86 1.00 -3.26
C VAL A 31 7.82 -0.17 -2.27
N HIS A 32 7.27 -1.29 -2.72
CA HIS A 32 7.14 -2.46 -1.88
C HIS A 32 8.52 -2.92 -1.38
N PRO A 33 8.69 -3.24 -0.08
CA PRO A 33 10.01 -3.55 0.49
C PRO A 33 10.75 -4.67 -0.24
N LEU A 34 10.03 -5.69 -0.72
CA LEU A 34 10.63 -6.84 -1.41
C LEU A 34 11.23 -6.53 -2.78
N VAL A 35 10.91 -5.40 -3.40
CA VAL A 35 11.46 -5.00 -4.71
C VAL A 35 12.16 -3.64 -4.66
N ARG A 36 12.39 -3.11 -3.45
CA ARG A 36 12.96 -1.77 -3.26
C ARG A 36 14.38 -1.70 -3.82
N ASP A 37 15.21 -2.68 -3.49
CA ASP A 37 16.61 -2.70 -3.89
C ASP A 37 16.75 -2.83 -5.42
N ASP A 38 15.88 -3.63 -6.04
CA ASP A 38 15.83 -3.77 -7.50
C ASP A 38 15.33 -2.49 -8.18
N PHE A 39 14.33 -1.83 -7.59
CA PHE A 39 13.86 -0.53 -8.07
C PHE A 39 14.94 0.54 -8.00
N GLU A 40 15.68 0.62 -6.89
CA GLU A 40 16.79 1.57 -6.73
C GLU A 40 17.89 1.33 -7.79
N GLN A 41 18.22 0.07 -8.08
CA GLN A 41 19.15 -0.28 -9.16
C GLN A 41 18.62 0.10 -10.54
N LEU A 42 17.34 -0.16 -10.81
CA LEU A 42 16.72 0.15 -12.10
C LEU A 42 16.65 1.67 -12.35
N VAL A 43 16.42 2.47 -11.30
CA VAL A 43 16.44 3.94 -11.39
C VAL A 43 17.80 4.43 -11.88
N GLU A 44 18.90 3.91 -11.35
CA GLU A 44 20.25 4.31 -11.76
C GLU A 44 20.55 3.90 -13.21
N PHE A 45 20.08 2.73 -13.64
CA PHE A 45 20.17 2.31 -15.04
C PHE A 45 19.35 3.24 -15.97
N ALA A 46 18.10 3.52 -15.60
CA ALA A 46 17.17 4.33 -16.37
C ALA A 46 17.66 5.77 -16.61
N LYS A 47 18.35 6.34 -15.61
CA LYS A 47 19.00 7.65 -15.73
C LYS A 47 20.06 7.68 -16.82
N GLY A 48 20.85 6.62 -16.94
CA GLY A 48 21.90 6.50 -17.95
C GLY A 48 21.33 6.48 -19.37
N ASP A 49 20.18 5.84 -19.56
CA ASP A 49 19.54 5.64 -20.86
C ASP A 49 18.56 6.75 -21.26
N LEU A 50 18.37 7.78 -20.42
CA LEU A 50 17.41 8.88 -20.64
C LEU A 50 15.97 8.38 -20.89
N ALA A 51 15.59 7.26 -20.26
CA ALA A 51 14.25 6.69 -20.39
C ALA A 51 13.19 7.64 -19.79
N SER A 52 12.04 7.76 -20.44
CA SER A 52 10.89 8.51 -19.90
C SER A 52 9.79 7.60 -19.34
N TYR A 53 9.82 6.32 -19.71
CA TYR A 53 8.85 5.30 -19.34
C TYR A 53 9.55 3.96 -19.20
N ILE A 54 9.23 3.22 -18.13
CA ILE A 54 9.73 1.88 -17.86
C ILE A 54 8.56 1.03 -17.35
N GLN A 55 8.41 -0.15 -17.92
CA GLN A 55 7.56 -1.17 -17.35
C GLN A 55 8.41 -2.04 -16.41
N PHE A 56 8.10 -2.05 -15.12
CA PHE A 56 9.00 -2.61 -14.11
C PHE A 56 9.24 -4.12 -14.27
N ASP A 57 8.19 -4.86 -14.62
CA ASP A 57 8.23 -6.32 -14.79
C ASP A 57 8.91 -6.78 -16.09
N ASP A 58 9.32 -5.86 -16.97
CA ASP A 58 10.19 -6.19 -18.11
C ASP A 58 11.67 -6.30 -17.67
N PHE A 59 12.03 -5.78 -16.50
CA PHE A 59 13.42 -5.70 -16.01
C PHE A 59 13.65 -6.48 -14.71
N VAL A 60 12.60 -6.63 -13.90
CA VAL A 60 12.69 -7.24 -12.57
C VAL A 60 11.62 -8.31 -12.45
N ASP A 61 12.06 -9.56 -12.31
CA ASP A 61 11.17 -10.66 -11.93
C ASP A 61 10.89 -10.60 -10.42
N TYR A 62 9.61 -10.54 -10.04
CA TYR A 62 9.18 -10.59 -8.65
C TYR A 62 8.05 -11.60 -8.45
N ASP A 63 8.00 -12.20 -7.26
CA ASP A 63 6.96 -13.14 -6.88
C ASP A 63 5.74 -12.40 -6.31
N GLU A 64 4.68 -12.29 -7.11
CA GLU A 64 3.41 -11.67 -6.70
C GLU A 64 2.79 -12.33 -5.46
N GLU A 65 2.92 -13.64 -5.30
CA GLU A 65 2.38 -14.35 -4.14
C GLU A 65 3.15 -13.96 -2.88
N ALA A 66 4.47 -13.85 -2.96
CA ALA A 66 5.29 -13.35 -1.86
C ALA A 66 4.94 -11.90 -1.48
N LEU A 67 4.66 -11.02 -2.47
CA LEU A 67 4.19 -9.66 -2.22
C LEU A 67 2.87 -9.65 -1.45
N ARG A 68 1.91 -10.49 -1.87
CA ARG A 68 0.59 -10.62 -1.23
C ARG A 68 0.71 -11.17 0.19
N GLN A 69 1.56 -12.16 0.42
CA GLN A 69 1.78 -12.73 1.75
C GLN A 69 2.46 -11.76 2.72
N TYR A 70 3.32 -10.88 2.21
CA TYR A 70 3.97 -9.85 3.01
C TYR A 70 2.99 -8.78 3.51
N GLN A 71 1.94 -8.49 2.74
CA GLN A 71 0.99 -7.42 3.06
C GLN A 71 -0.28 -7.98 3.70
N PRO A 72 -0.67 -7.51 4.90
CA PRO A 72 -1.92 -7.94 5.53
C PRO A 72 -3.18 -7.57 4.73
N LEU A 73 -3.06 -6.57 3.84
CA LEU A 73 -4.14 -6.07 3.00
C LEU A 73 -3.59 -5.85 1.59
N TRP A 74 -4.34 -6.30 0.58
CA TRP A 74 -4.01 -6.13 -0.82
C TRP A 74 -5.18 -5.52 -1.58
N ASP A 75 -4.87 -4.57 -2.46
CA ASP A 75 -5.86 -3.93 -3.32
C ASP A 75 -6.14 -4.80 -4.55
N ASP A 76 -7.24 -5.55 -4.49
CA ASP A 76 -7.74 -6.38 -5.59
C ASP A 76 -8.73 -5.62 -6.52
N GLY A 77 -8.78 -4.29 -6.45
CA GLY A 77 -9.68 -3.49 -7.28
C GLY A 77 -11.13 -3.43 -6.76
N ASP A 78 -11.38 -3.89 -5.52
CA ASP A 78 -12.63 -3.67 -4.79
C ASP A 78 -12.39 -2.76 -3.57
N PRO A 79 -12.54 -1.43 -3.72
CA PRO A 79 -12.30 -0.48 -2.65
C PRO A 79 -13.21 -0.69 -1.44
N LYS A 80 -14.42 -1.23 -1.64
CA LYS A 80 -15.37 -1.46 -0.55
C LYS A 80 -14.91 -2.64 0.29
N LYS A 81 -14.58 -3.77 -0.35
CA LYS A 81 -14.03 -4.95 0.33
C LYS A 81 -12.74 -4.60 1.07
N LEU A 82 -11.84 -3.86 0.43
CA LEU A 82 -10.57 -3.44 1.02
C LEU A 82 -10.76 -2.58 2.29
N VAL A 83 -11.65 -1.59 2.24
CA VAL A 83 -11.95 -0.75 3.41
C VAL A 83 -12.60 -1.56 4.53
N MET A 84 -13.47 -2.52 4.20
CA MET A 84 -14.06 -3.43 5.19
C MET A 84 -12.98 -4.27 5.89
N GLN A 85 -12.10 -4.93 5.14
CA GLN A 85 -10.99 -5.71 5.71
C GLN A 85 -10.06 -4.85 6.58
N ALA A 86 -9.80 -3.61 6.17
CA ALA A 86 -8.99 -2.68 6.96
C ALA A 86 -9.67 -2.27 8.28
N ILE A 87 -11.00 -2.16 8.31
CA ILE A 87 -11.77 -1.90 9.52
C ILE A 87 -11.69 -3.10 10.45
N ASP A 88 -11.97 -4.30 9.95
CA ASP A 88 -11.96 -5.54 10.74
C ASP A 88 -10.58 -5.75 11.39
N GLN A 89 -9.51 -5.64 10.61
CA GLN A 89 -8.14 -5.72 11.13
C GLN A 89 -7.87 -4.65 12.21
N SER A 90 -8.35 -3.41 12.02
CA SER A 90 -8.13 -2.34 12.99
C SER A 90 -8.92 -2.57 14.30
N LEU A 91 -10.08 -3.24 14.23
CA LEU A 91 -10.88 -3.64 15.41
C LEU A 91 -10.21 -4.78 16.18
N ASP A 92 -9.62 -5.75 15.48
CA ASP A 92 -8.86 -6.84 16.10
C ASP A 92 -7.63 -6.30 16.86
N LEU A 93 -6.89 -5.39 16.22
CA LEU A 93 -5.77 -4.69 16.86
C LEU A 93 -6.23 -3.83 18.04
N LEU A 94 -7.40 -3.18 17.96
CA LEU A 94 -7.91 -2.36 19.05
C LEU A 94 -8.24 -3.20 20.28
N SER A 95 -8.82 -4.38 20.06
CA SER A 95 -9.06 -5.35 21.13
C SER A 95 -7.76 -5.78 21.80
N THR A 96 -6.71 -6.02 21.00
CA THR A 96 -5.37 -6.38 21.48
C THR A 96 -4.73 -5.23 22.28
N ALA A 97 -4.75 -4.00 21.76
CA ALA A 97 -4.21 -2.82 22.42
C ALA A 97 -4.86 -2.57 23.79
N LYS A 98 -6.20 -2.71 23.85
CA LYS A 98 -6.96 -2.59 25.11
C LYS A 98 -6.60 -3.69 26.10
N ALA A 99 -6.43 -4.93 25.65
CA ALA A 99 -6.03 -6.04 26.50
C ALA A 99 -4.62 -5.86 27.10
N LEU A 100 -3.72 -5.22 26.35
CA LEU A 100 -2.37 -4.88 26.80
C LEU A 100 -2.31 -3.62 27.69
N GLY A 101 -3.40 -2.86 27.80
CA GLY A 101 -3.42 -1.58 28.52
C GLY A 101 -2.66 -0.45 27.80
N ASP A 102 -2.38 -0.60 26.51
CA ASP A 102 -1.67 0.42 25.73
C ASP A 102 -2.63 1.54 25.28
N HIS A 103 -2.70 2.59 26.08
CA HIS A 103 -3.58 3.74 25.81
C HIS A 103 -3.16 4.56 24.58
N ALA A 104 -1.86 4.67 24.30
CA ALA A 104 -1.37 5.43 23.16
C ALA A 104 -1.77 4.71 21.86
N TRP A 105 -1.56 3.41 21.81
CA TRP A 105 -1.93 2.60 20.65
C TRP A 105 -3.45 2.50 20.47
N THR A 106 -4.19 2.39 21.57
CA THR A 106 -5.66 2.43 21.56
C THR A 106 -6.18 3.71 20.89
N LEU A 107 -5.64 4.87 21.29
CA LEU A 107 -6.05 6.16 20.71
C LEU A 107 -5.73 6.25 19.22
N GLU A 108 -4.55 5.77 18.81
CA GLU A 108 -4.17 5.73 17.40
C GLU A 108 -5.16 4.89 16.56
N LEU A 109 -5.53 3.71 17.05
CA LEU A 109 -6.45 2.80 16.38
C LEU A 109 -7.88 3.36 16.31
N GLU A 110 -8.34 4.07 17.34
CA GLU A 110 -9.64 4.76 17.32
C GLU A 110 -9.67 5.89 16.29
N LEU A 111 -8.59 6.68 16.18
CA LEU A 111 -8.45 7.70 15.15
C LEU A 111 -8.45 7.07 13.75
N ARG A 112 -7.69 5.98 13.57
CA ARG A 112 -7.67 5.20 12.32
C ARG A 112 -9.04 4.69 11.92
N LEU A 113 -9.79 4.09 12.84
CA LEU A 113 -11.16 3.60 12.61
C LEU A 113 -12.11 4.74 12.22
N LYS A 114 -11.98 5.92 12.83
CA LYS A 114 -12.77 7.11 12.43
C LYS A 114 -12.48 7.54 11.00
N HIS A 115 -11.23 7.46 10.55
CA HIS A 115 -10.86 7.72 9.15
C HIS A 115 -11.45 6.66 8.21
N LEU A 116 -11.27 5.38 8.53
CA LEU A 116 -11.79 4.26 7.73
C LEU A 116 -13.32 4.29 7.64
N GLY A 117 -14.04 4.62 8.71
CA GLY A 117 -15.50 4.76 8.69
C GLY A 117 -15.97 5.89 7.74
N ARG A 118 -15.22 6.99 7.65
CA ARG A 118 -15.48 8.05 6.64
C ARG A 118 -15.15 7.57 5.22
N MET A 119 -14.12 6.77 5.05
CA MET A 119 -13.80 6.15 3.76
C MET A 119 -14.91 5.21 3.32
N MET A 120 -15.42 4.37 4.22
CA MET A 120 -16.48 3.39 3.95
C MET A 120 -17.73 4.07 3.40
N LYS A 121 -18.14 5.18 4.01
CA LYS A 121 -19.28 5.99 3.52
C LYS A 121 -19.09 6.51 2.09
N ARG A 122 -17.86 6.86 1.71
CA ARG A 122 -17.55 7.36 0.35
C ARG A 122 -17.64 6.23 -0.65
N VAL A 123 -16.94 5.12 -0.41
CA VAL A 123 -16.91 3.97 -1.32
C VAL A 123 -18.26 3.25 -1.41
N SER A 124 -19.12 3.37 -0.40
CA SER A 124 -20.49 2.82 -0.47
C SER A 124 -21.47 3.68 -1.27
N THR A 125 -21.16 4.96 -1.50
CA THR A 125 -22.05 5.91 -2.19
C THR A 125 -21.73 6.00 -3.69
N GLN A 126 -20.51 5.68 -4.09
CA GLN A 126 -20.15 5.48 -5.50
C GLN A 126 -20.86 4.22 -6.01
N ARG A 127 -21.93 4.42 -6.78
CA ARG A 127 -22.67 3.43 -7.56
C ARG A 127 -22.55 3.78 -9.03
#